data_AF-A0A2V9VQP3-F1
#
_entry.id   AF-A0A2V9VQP3-F1
#
_cell.length_a   1.000
_cell.length_b   1.000
_cell.length_c   1.000
_cell.angle_alpha   90.00
_cell.angle_beta   90.00
_cell.angle_gamma   90.00
#
_symmetry.space_group_name_H-M   'P 1'
#
loop_
_entity.id
_entity.type
_entity.pdbx_description
1 polymer ?
#
loop_
_entity_poly.entity_id
_entity_poly.type
_entity_poly.pdbx_seq_one_letter_code
_entity_poly.pdbx_strand_id
1 'polypeptide(L)'
;MKTLLRFFVPCLLILSLHAQTQPKYAVLKTDNKDTFLDNVNQLADRGYRVLIQGPFTILRLDATPPDTYRYLRLEEKGGPAQFTNWINEQGAHGYRWLAHTGFLEKAPHPRNYEYRNSPHGALGPSKGRDLSSLYEEGYRPVGIAYFSHALGASTKEMYFEHELGQPAHASPFPPGSEIQIADAMRAGNVLKHVDELAKQGYRFLASHDSNKGGGIAVMMEKCVEDCSGRYEYRYFDAKDAAQIERDLHSHGNDGFRVLPDTLTVRPHLLERDTHFKRTFTYRVLASKDAAQLEQGLNAADQEGYTPLDFVWRVGWTAEGFLVLEKETTVSPGQ
;
A
#
# COMPACT_ATOMS: atom_id res chain seq x y z
N MET A 1 34.80 -50.26 12.92
CA MET A 1 34.34 -48.86 13.08
C MET A 1 34.80 -47.86 11.99
N LYS A 2 35.56 -48.26 10.95
CA LYS A 2 36.00 -47.32 9.88
C LYS A 2 35.08 -47.28 8.65
N THR A 3 34.13 -48.20 8.51
CA THR A 3 33.27 -48.35 7.32
C THR A 3 31.91 -47.63 7.44
N LEU A 4 31.42 -47.42 8.67
CA LEU A 4 30.15 -46.72 8.91
C LEU A 4 30.24 -45.19 8.78
N LEU A 5 31.44 -44.62 8.96
CA LEU A 5 31.63 -43.17 8.85
C LEU A 5 31.62 -42.64 7.41
N ARG A 6 31.88 -43.49 6.40
CA ARG A 6 31.97 -43.07 4.99
C ARG A 6 30.61 -42.89 4.31
N PHE A 7 29.54 -43.45 4.86
CA PHE A 7 28.17 -43.28 4.33
C PHE A 7 27.39 -42.15 5.00
N PHE A 8 27.77 -41.74 6.22
CA PHE A 8 27.09 -40.67 6.96
C PHE A 8 27.47 -39.26 6.47
N VAL A 9 28.72 -39.05 6.05
CA VAL A 9 29.20 -37.75 5.57
C VAL A 9 28.53 -37.30 4.26
N PRO A 10 28.32 -38.15 3.22
CA PRO A 10 27.61 -37.72 2.03
C PRO A 10 26.10 -37.51 2.28
N CYS A 11 25.46 -38.25 3.19
CA CYS A 11 24.03 -38.03 3.52
C CYS A 11 23.81 -36.68 4.23
N LEU A 12 24.71 -36.26 5.12
CA LEU A 12 24.63 -34.95 5.80
C LEU A 12 24.93 -33.77 4.86
N LEU A 13 25.78 -33.96 3.84
CA LEU A 13 26.00 -32.96 2.79
C LEU A 13 24.79 -32.85 1.84
N ILE A 14 24.13 -33.97 1.50
CA ILE A 14 22.94 -33.96 0.64
C ILE A 14 21.72 -33.39 1.39
N LEU A 15 21.60 -33.60 2.71
CA LEU A 15 20.53 -32.99 3.52
C LEU A 15 20.73 -31.48 3.74
N SER A 16 21.97 -31.00 3.79
CA SER A 16 22.27 -29.55 3.85
C SER A 16 21.99 -28.83 2.53
N LEU A 17 22.07 -29.53 1.39
CA LEU A 17 21.84 -28.98 0.04
C LEU A 17 20.35 -28.90 -0.35
N HIS A 18 19.44 -29.49 0.45
CA HIS A 18 17.99 -29.47 0.22
C HIS A 18 17.23 -28.68 1.30
N ALA A 19 17.89 -27.85 2.10
CA ALA A 19 17.21 -26.67 2.63
C ALA A 19 16.93 -25.76 1.44
N GLN A 20 15.91 -26.12 0.65
CA GLN A 20 15.34 -25.34 -0.42
C GLN A 20 14.82 -24.08 0.29
N THR A 21 15.68 -23.07 0.37
CA THR A 21 15.35 -21.78 0.94
C THR A 21 14.13 -21.32 0.19
N GLN A 22 13.00 -21.24 0.87
CA GLN A 22 11.77 -20.79 0.24
C GLN A 22 12.03 -19.43 -0.42
N PRO A 23 11.50 -19.18 -1.62
CA PRO A 23 11.66 -17.89 -2.25
C PRO A 23 11.12 -16.80 -1.33
N LYS A 24 11.76 -15.63 -1.31
CA LYS A 24 11.31 -14.54 -0.42
C LYS A 24 9.92 -14.05 -0.80
N TYR A 25 9.61 -14.05 -2.10
CA TYR A 25 8.31 -13.67 -2.61
C TYR A 25 7.60 -14.83 -3.31
N ALA A 26 6.29 -14.92 -3.09
CA ALA A 26 5.38 -15.76 -3.85
C ALA A 26 4.37 -14.90 -4.62
N VAL A 27 3.97 -15.34 -5.80
CA VAL A 27 3.03 -14.60 -6.67
C VAL A 27 1.85 -15.48 -7.07
N LEU A 28 0.65 -14.98 -6.80
CA LEU A 28 -0.61 -15.61 -7.21
C LEU A 28 -1.32 -14.77 -8.27
N LYS A 29 -1.95 -15.42 -9.24
CA LYS A 29 -2.85 -14.73 -10.18
C LYS A 29 -4.19 -14.44 -9.51
N THR A 30 -4.70 -13.22 -9.68
CA THR A 30 -5.93 -12.74 -9.03
C THR A 30 -7.17 -12.99 -9.91
N ASP A 31 -7.50 -14.25 -10.25
CA ASP A 31 -8.60 -14.54 -11.20
C ASP A 31 -9.63 -15.61 -10.77
N ASN A 32 -9.32 -16.48 -9.80
CA ASN A 32 -10.27 -17.51 -9.35
C ASN A 32 -10.94 -17.17 -8.01
N LYS A 33 -12.12 -16.54 -8.04
CA LYS A 33 -12.81 -16.08 -6.82
C LYS A 33 -13.16 -17.20 -5.83
N ASP A 34 -13.24 -18.47 -6.19
CA ASP A 34 -13.68 -19.46 -5.20
C ASP A 34 -12.52 -20.04 -4.40
N THR A 35 -11.36 -20.26 -5.03
CA THR A 35 -10.19 -20.89 -4.38
C THR A 35 -9.06 -19.91 -4.06
N PHE A 36 -9.13 -18.67 -4.55
CA PHE A 36 -8.03 -17.71 -4.39
C PHE A 36 -7.74 -17.36 -2.92
N LEU A 37 -8.78 -17.23 -2.08
CA LEU A 37 -8.57 -16.97 -0.65
C LEU A 37 -7.90 -18.18 0.04
N ASP A 38 -8.25 -19.40 -0.36
CA ASP A 38 -7.63 -20.61 0.17
C ASP A 38 -6.15 -20.68 -0.22
N ASN A 39 -5.81 -20.34 -1.47
CA ASN A 39 -4.41 -20.29 -1.91
C ASN A 39 -3.60 -19.23 -1.14
N VAL A 40 -4.18 -18.05 -0.89
CA VAL A 40 -3.56 -17.01 -0.06
C VAL A 40 -3.32 -17.54 1.35
N ASN A 41 -4.32 -18.17 1.97
CA ASN A 41 -4.20 -18.72 3.32
C ASN A 41 -3.22 -19.92 3.39
N GLN A 42 -3.12 -20.75 2.35
CA GLN A 42 -2.12 -21.82 2.29
C GLN A 42 -0.68 -21.27 2.25
N LEU A 43 -0.45 -20.16 1.56
CA LEU A 43 0.84 -19.46 1.63
C LEU A 43 1.03 -18.78 2.99
N ALA A 44 -0.04 -18.24 3.58
CA ALA A 44 0.00 -17.67 4.92
C ALA A 44 0.42 -18.70 5.97
N ASP A 45 -0.11 -19.92 5.91
CA ASP A 45 0.26 -21.06 6.75
C ASP A 45 1.74 -21.45 6.61
N ARG A 46 2.41 -21.02 5.53
CA ARG A 46 3.84 -21.19 5.29
C ARG A 46 4.69 -19.98 5.72
N GLY A 47 4.06 -18.95 6.28
CA GLY A 47 4.72 -17.72 6.77
C GLY A 47 4.67 -16.53 5.81
N TYR A 48 3.95 -16.62 4.69
CA TYR A 48 3.85 -15.51 3.73
C TYR A 48 2.80 -14.48 4.14
N ARG A 49 3.16 -13.20 4.02
CA ARG A 49 2.31 -12.05 4.23
C ARG A 49 1.90 -11.41 2.91
N VAL A 50 0.63 -11.08 2.72
CA VAL A 50 0.19 -10.29 1.55
C VAL A 50 0.83 -8.90 1.62
N LEU A 51 1.48 -8.49 0.53
CA LEU A 51 2.04 -7.14 0.40
C LEU A 51 1.26 -6.28 -0.59
N ILE A 52 0.94 -6.84 -1.75
CA ILE A 52 0.36 -6.10 -2.88
C ILE A 52 -0.76 -6.92 -3.49
N GLN A 53 -1.88 -6.28 -3.84
CA GLN A 53 -2.93 -6.86 -4.67
C GLN A 53 -3.13 -6.03 -5.93
N GLY A 54 -2.99 -6.69 -7.09
CA GLY A 54 -3.30 -6.10 -8.39
C GLY A 54 -3.66 -7.20 -9.38
N PRO A 55 -3.12 -7.15 -10.63
CA PRO A 55 -3.27 -8.27 -11.58
C PRO A 55 -2.75 -9.59 -11.00
N PHE A 56 -1.75 -9.47 -10.13
CA PHE A 56 -1.23 -10.54 -9.30
C PHE A 56 -1.24 -10.10 -7.83
N THR A 57 -1.31 -11.07 -6.94
CA THR A 57 -1.13 -10.87 -5.51
C THR A 57 0.26 -11.32 -5.13
N ILE A 58 1.04 -10.40 -4.55
CA ILE A 58 2.42 -10.62 -4.15
C ILE A 58 2.44 -10.82 -2.64
N LEU A 59 3.03 -11.92 -2.20
CA LEU A 59 3.23 -12.22 -0.80
C LEU A 59 4.72 -12.33 -0.49
N ARG A 60 5.13 -11.93 0.72
CA ARG A 60 6.50 -12.02 1.21
C ARG A 60 6.59 -12.98 2.38
N LEU A 61 7.58 -13.86 2.39
CA LEU A 61 7.92 -14.66 3.55
C LEU A 61 8.38 -13.75 4.70
N ASP A 62 7.57 -13.67 5.76
CA ASP A 62 7.73 -12.66 6.81
C ASP A 62 7.58 -13.25 8.23
N ALA A 63 6.99 -14.43 8.34
CA ALA A 63 6.80 -15.14 9.61
C ALA A 63 7.39 -16.55 9.54
N THR A 64 7.68 -17.11 10.72
CA THR A 64 8.09 -18.51 10.86
C THR A 64 6.94 -19.30 11.50
N PRO A 65 6.40 -20.36 10.85
CA PRO A 65 5.35 -21.19 11.44
C PRO A 65 5.73 -21.72 12.84
N PRO A 66 4.76 -21.95 13.75
CA PRO A 66 3.31 -21.98 13.52
C PRO A 66 2.60 -20.62 13.61
N ASP A 67 3.31 -19.56 14.00
CA ASP A 67 2.75 -18.23 14.20
C ASP A 67 2.61 -17.51 12.84
N THR A 68 1.45 -17.68 12.20
CA THR A 68 1.21 -17.23 10.82
C THR A 68 0.09 -16.20 10.67
N TYR A 69 -0.04 -15.67 9.46
CA TYR A 69 -1.11 -14.75 9.09
C TYR A 69 -2.39 -15.51 8.73
N ARG A 70 -3.53 -14.85 8.87
CA ARG A 70 -4.81 -15.34 8.34
C ARG A 70 -5.56 -14.23 7.63
N TYR A 71 -6.18 -14.55 6.49
CA TYR A 71 -6.88 -13.57 5.67
C TYR A 71 -8.37 -13.90 5.55
N LEU A 72 -9.18 -12.84 5.57
CA LEU A 72 -10.57 -12.83 5.12
C LEU A 72 -10.69 -11.87 3.94
N ARG A 73 -11.69 -12.09 3.09
CA ARG A 73 -12.04 -11.07 2.10
C ARG A 73 -12.71 -9.89 2.78
N LEU A 74 -12.41 -8.70 2.29
CA LEU A 74 -13.19 -7.53 2.58
C LEU A 74 -14.53 -7.67 1.85
N GLU A 75 -15.62 -7.80 2.61
CA GLU A 75 -16.95 -7.98 2.06
C GLU A 75 -17.77 -6.72 2.30
N GLU A 76 -18.00 -5.93 1.24
CA GLU A 76 -18.88 -4.77 1.24
C GLU A 76 -20.36 -5.23 1.30
N LYS A 77 -20.77 -5.72 2.48
CA LYS A 77 -22.11 -6.29 2.70
C LYS A 77 -23.15 -5.19 2.79
N GLY A 78 -24.03 -5.14 1.78
CA GLY A 78 -25.18 -4.25 1.75
C GLY A 78 -24.78 -2.77 1.73
N GLY A 79 -25.23 -2.00 2.73
CA GLY A 79 -24.96 -0.57 2.83
C GLY A 79 -23.88 -0.20 3.87
N PRO A 80 -23.48 1.09 3.94
CA PRO A 80 -22.41 1.56 4.82
C PRO A 80 -22.56 1.10 6.28
N ALA A 81 -23.75 1.21 6.88
CA ALA A 81 -23.96 0.80 8.28
C ALA A 81 -23.75 -0.70 8.53
N GLN A 82 -24.16 -1.56 7.60
CA GLN A 82 -23.97 -3.01 7.71
C GLN A 82 -22.50 -3.37 7.58
N PHE A 83 -21.79 -2.72 6.65
CA PHE A 83 -20.35 -2.87 6.50
C PHE A 83 -19.59 -2.37 7.73
N THR A 84 -19.92 -1.19 8.27
CA THR A 84 -19.29 -0.67 9.50
C THR A 84 -19.46 -1.63 10.66
N ASN A 85 -20.65 -2.22 10.85
CA ASN A 85 -20.86 -3.22 11.90
C ASN A 85 -20.02 -4.48 11.65
N TRP A 86 -20.03 -4.99 10.42
CA TRP A 86 -19.31 -6.21 10.06
C TRP A 86 -17.79 -6.05 10.21
N ILE A 87 -17.21 -4.93 9.75
CA ILE A 87 -15.76 -4.71 9.82
C ILE A 87 -15.31 -4.48 11.27
N ASN A 88 -16.12 -3.83 12.11
CA ASN A 88 -15.85 -3.71 13.55
C ASN A 88 -15.90 -5.05 14.26
N GLU A 89 -16.84 -5.94 13.90
CA GLU A 89 -16.87 -7.31 14.41
C GLU A 89 -15.56 -8.04 14.08
N GLN A 90 -15.08 -7.95 12.83
CA GLN A 90 -13.80 -8.56 12.45
C GLN A 90 -12.61 -7.90 13.17
N GLY A 91 -12.63 -6.57 13.32
CA GLY A 91 -11.65 -5.80 14.07
C GLY A 91 -11.51 -6.26 15.53
N ALA A 92 -12.63 -6.54 16.20
CA ALA A 92 -12.65 -7.10 17.55
C ALA A 92 -12.09 -8.54 17.63
N HIS A 93 -12.09 -9.28 16.51
CA HIS A 93 -11.46 -10.60 16.38
C HIS A 93 -9.99 -10.57 15.94
N GLY A 94 -9.40 -9.37 15.85
CA GLY A 94 -7.99 -9.17 15.56
C GLY A 94 -7.65 -8.99 14.08
N TYR A 95 -8.66 -8.78 13.23
CA TYR A 95 -8.48 -8.55 11.80
C TYR A 95 -8.32 -7.06 11.49
N ARG A 96 -7.20 -6.70 10.88
CA ARG A 96 -6.92 -5.35 10.37
C ARG A 96 -7.27 -5.25 8.89
N TRP A 97 -7.88 -4.15 8.45
CA TRP A 97 -8.06 -3.88 7.04
C TRP A 97 -6.73 -3.51 6.38
N LEU A 98 -6.33 -4.33 5.40
CA LEU A 98 -5.21 -4.02 4.53
C LEU A 98 -5.70 -3.16 3.34
N ALA A 99 -5.40 -1.86 3.42
CA ALA A 99 -5.67 -0.89 2.38
C ALA A 99 -5.25 -1.39 0.99
N HIS A 100 -6.05 -1.13 -0.04
CA HIS A 100 -5.77 -1.48 -1.44
C HIS A 100 -5.60 -2.99 -1.75
N THR A 101 -5.85 -3.90 -0.80
CA THR A 101 -5.72 -5.35 -1.02
C THR A 101 -7.03 -6.14 -0.99
N GLY A 102 -8.16 -5.50 -0.73
CA GLY A 102 -9.46 -6.19 -0.60
C GLY A 102 -9.48 -7.30 0.46
N PHE A 103 -8.54 -7.29 1.41
CA PHE A 103 -8.42 -8.27 2.48
C PHE A 103 -8.50 -7.63 3.86
N LEU A 104 -8.93 -8.44 4.81
CA LEU A 104 -8.66 -8.26 6.22
C LEU A 104 -7.56 -9.25 6.64
N GLU A 105 -6.54 -8.78 7.35
CA GLU A 105 -5.39 -9.56 7.83
C GLU A 105 -5.46 -9.72 9.35
N LYS A 106 -5.32 -10.96 9.83
CA LYS A 106 -5.02 -11.26 11.22
C LYS A 106 -3.56 -11.66 11.32
N ALA A 107 -2.77 -10.82 11.98
CA ALA A 107 -1.36 -11.06 12.23
C ALA A 107 -1.16 -12.17 13.28
N PRO A 108 0.05 -12.78 13.36
CA PRO A 108 0.35 -13.80 14.37
C PRO A 108 0.16 -13.33 15.82
N HIS A 109 0.42 -12.05 16.07
CA HIS A 109 0.17 -11.38 17.34
C HIS A 109 -0.90 -10.29 17.13
N PRO A 110 -2.18 -10.67 17.07
CA PRO A 110 -3.23 -9.77 16.65
C PRO A 110 -3.50 -8.68 17.69
N ARG A 111 -3.87 -7.51 17.19
CA ARG A 111 -4.41 -6.38 17.96
C ARG A 111 -5.85 -6.18 17.53
N ASN A 112 -6.66 -5.56 18.38
CA ASN A 112 -8.05 -5.27 18.03
C ASN A 112 -8.16 -3.89 17.40
N TYR A 113 -9.11 -3.73 16.48
CA TYR A 113 -9.31 -2.51 15.74
C TYR A 113 -10.77 -2.07 15.79
N GLU A 114 -11.00 -0.77 15.92
CA GLU A 114 -12.29 -0.12 15.69
C GLU A 114 -12.23 0.69 14.40
N TYR A 115 -13.31 0.68 13.63
CA TYR A 115 -13.43 1.42 12.39
C TYR A 115 -14.59 2.41 12.45
N ARG A 116 -14.35 3.60 11.92
CA ARG A 116 -15.38 4.63 11.70
C ARG A 116 -15.29 5.14 10.28
N ASN A 117 -16.41 5.57 9.73
CA ASN A 117 -16.45 6.30 8.48
C ASN A 117 -16.83 7.77 8.74
N SER A 118 -16.40 8.65 7.84
CA SER A 118 -16.96 10.00 7.74
C SER A 118 -18.15 9.94 6.77
N PRO A 119 -19.42 9.95 7.25
CA PRO A 119 -20.59 9.72 6.42
C PRO A 119 -20.74 10.70 5.25
N HIS A 120 -21.24 10.19 4.13
CA HIS A 120 -21.80 10.93 2.99
C HIS A 120 -20.85 11.79 2.16
N GLY A 121 -21.06 11.73 0.84
CA GLY A 121 -20.52 12.68 -0.11
C GLY A 121 -19.13 12.27 -0.61
N ALA A 122 -18.82 12.69 -1.82
CA ALA A 122 -17.54 12.39 -2.39
C ALA A 122 -16.42 13.17 -1.61
N LEU A 123 -15.18 12.67 -1.65
CA LEU A 123 -14.00 13.28 -1.03
C LEU A 123 -13.52 14.54 -1.79
N GLY A 124 -13.86 15.70 -1.25
CA GLY A 124 -13.41 17.01 -1.75
C GLY A 124 -13.12 17.99 -0.61
N PRO A 125 -12.71 19.24 -0.91
CA PRO A 125 -12.15 20.16 0.10
C PRO A 125 -13.06 20.40 1.31
N SER A 126 -14.38 20.36 1.13
CA SER A 126 -15.36 20.52 2.22
C SER A 126 -15.27 19.43 3.29
N LYS A 127 -14.67 18.28 2.99
CA LYS A 127 -14.52 17.15 3.91
C LYS A 127 -13.34 17.27 4.87
N GLY A 128 -12.40 18.19 4.63
CA GLY A 128 -11.20 18.33 5.47
C GLY A 128 -11.51 18.41 6.97
N ARG A 129 -12.54 19.17 7.36
CA ARG A 129 -12.97 19.30 8.77
C ARG A 129 -13.49 17.99 9.37
N ASP A 130 -14.39 17.30 8.67
CA ASP A 130 -14.98 16.03 9.15
C ASP A 130 -13.87 14.98 9.35
N LEU A 131 -12.93 14.90 8.40
CA LEU A 131 -11.80 13.97 8.47
C LEU A 131 -10.80 14.35 9.58
N SER A 132 -10.57 15.66 9.78
CA SER A 132 -9.72 16.16 10.87
C SER A 132 -10.28 15.79 12.24
N SER A 133 -11.61 15.81 12.43
CA SER A 133 -12.26 15.40 13.68
C SER A 133 -11.96 13.93 14.03
N LEU A 134 -12.02 13.03 13.06
CA LEU A 134 -11.68 11.61 13.27
C LEU A 134 -10.20 11.43 13.62
N TYR A 135 -9.33 12.24 13.02
CA TYR A 135 -7.91 12.28 13.35
C TYR A 135 -7.64 12.72 14.80
N GLU A 136 -8.34 13.75 15.27
CA GLU A 136 -8.23 14.25 16.65
C GLU A 136 -8.75 13.22 17.67
N GLU A 137 -9.71 12.38 17.27
CA GLU A 137 -10.19 11.24 18.06
C GLU A 137 -9.21 10.04 18.05
N GLY A 138 -8.11 10.13 17.30
CA GLY A 138 -7.07 9.10 17.23
C GLY A 138 -7.30 8.03 16.16
N TYR A 139 -8.23 8.25 15.23
CA TYR A 139 -8.41 7.38 14.07
C TYR A 139 -7.48 7.80 12.92
N ARG A 140 -7.03 6.81 12.14
CA ARG A 140 -6.17 7.01 10.96
C ARG A 140 -6.86 6.52 9.70
N PRO A 141 -6.67 7.17 8.55
CA PRO A 141 -7.34 6.80 7.31
C PRO A 141 -6.82 5.44 6.88
N VAL A 142 -7.71 4.55 6.47
CA VAL A 142 -7.35 3.21 5.98
C VAL A 142 -7.72 3.03 4.52
N GLY A 143 -8.89 3.48 4.08
CA GLY A 143 -9.29 3.29 2.70
C GLY A 143 -10.73 3.64 2.42
N ILE A 144 -11.12 3.50 1.16
CA ILE A 144 -12.47 3.76 0.67
C ILE A 144 -13.17 2.43 0.45
N ALA A 145 -14.39 2.30 0.98
CA ALA A 145 -15.31 1.24 0.59
C ALA A 145 -16.36 1.77 -0.39
N TYR A 146 -16.71 0.96 -1.39
CA TYR A 146 -17.65 1.28 -2.46
C TYR A 146 -18.94 0.50 -2.27
N PHE A 147 -20.08 1.18 -2.28
CA PHE A 147 -21.37 0.56 -2.07
C PHE A 147 -22.25 0.74 -3.29
N SER A 148 -22.62 -0.37 -3.91
CA SER A 148 -23.60 -0.39 -5.00
C SER A 148 -25.00 -0.53 -4.42
N HIS A 149 -25.93 0.30 -4.89
CA HIS A 149 -27.31 0.30 -4.43
C HIS A 149 -28.23 -0.27 -5.50
N ALA A 150 -29.29 -0.97 -5.10
CA ALA A 150 -30.28 -1.49 -6.03
C ALA A 150 -31.02 -0.37 -6.79
N LEU A 151 -31.16 0.80 -6.16
CA LEU A 151 -31.71 2.02 -6.75
C LEU A 151 -30.84 3.21 -6.33
N GLY A 152 -30.51 4.10 -7.26
CA GLY A 152 -29.70 5.29 -7.02
C GLY A 152 -28.23 5.15 -7.45
N ALA A 153 -27.46 6.22 -7.24
CA ALA A 153 -26.03 6.22 -7.54
C ALA A 153 -25.24 5.45 -6.47
N SER A 154 -24.21 4.72 -6.88
CA SER A 154 -23.26 4.11 -5.95
C SER A 154 -22.68 5.16 -5.00
N THR A 155 -22.47 4.77 -3.74
CA THR A 155 -21.83 5.63 -2.74
C THR A 155 -20.43 5.12 -2.43
N LYS A 156 -19.57 6.01 -1.94
CA LYS A 156 -18.25 5.67 -1.44
C LYS A 156 -18.04 6.36 -0.10
N GLU A 157 -17.37 5.69 0.82
CA GLU A 157 -17.17 6.16 2.18
C GLU A 157 -15.70 5.98 2.54
N MET A 158 -15.07 7.03 3.08
CA MET A 158 -13.72 6.93 3.62
C MET A 158 -13.78 6.40 5.04
N TYR A 159 -13.04 5.33 5.27
CA TYR A 159 -12.92 4.69 6.57
C TYR A 159 -11.60 5.05 7.24
N PHE A 160 -11.68 5.06 8.56
CA PHE A 160 -10.58 5.26 9.45
C PHE A 160 -10.56 4.12 10.46
N GLU A 161 -9.37 3.75 10.92
CA GLU A 161 -9.12 2.72 11.91
C GLU A 161 -8.50 3.31 13.18
N HIS A 162 -8.80 2.68 14.31
CA HIS A 162 -8.16 2.95 15.59
C HIS A 162 -7.78 1.62 16.23
N GLU A 163 -6.52 1.49 16.67
CA GLU A 163 -6.04 0.30 17.37
C GLU A 163 -6.42 0.37 18.85
N LEU A 164 -7.20 -0.61 19.31
CA LEU A 164 -7.67 -0.67 20.70
C LEU A 164 -6.55 -1.08 21.67
N GLY A 165 -6.49 -0.41 22.82
CA GLY A 165 -5.50 -0.69 23.86
C GLY A 165 -4.19 0.09 23.71
N GLN A 166 -4.01 0.83 22.61
CA GLN A 166 -3.10 1.97 22.58
C GLN A 166 -3.76 3.13 23.33
N PRO A 167 -3.04 3.87 24.20
CA PRO A 167 -3.59 5.12 24.70
C PRO A 167 -3.92 6.01 23.50
N ALA A 168 -5.00 6.80 23.59
CA ALA A 168 -5.40 7.79 22.57
C ALA A 168 -4.29 8.83 22.24
N HIS A 169 -3.14 8.75 22.91
CA HIS A 169 -1.90 9.47 22.65
C HIS A 169 -0.78 8.62 22.01
N ALA A 170 -1.13 7.55 21.30
CA ALA A 170 -0.28 6.96 20.24
C ALA A 170 -0.71 7.44 18.83
N SER A 171 -1.49 8.51 18.75
CA SER A 171 -1.43 9.41 17.59
C SER A 171 -0.11 10.19 17.72
N PRO A 172 0.81 10.15 16.73
CA PRO A 172 1.98 11.03 16.72
C PRO A 172 1.61 12.52 16.76
N PHE A 173 0.33 12.84 16.59
CA PHE A 173 -0.14 14.13 16.14
C PHE A 173 -0.95 14.84 17.25
N PRO A 174 -0.56 16.06 17.64
CA PRO A 174 -1.25 16.81 18.68
C PRO A 174 -2.63 17.33 18.21
N PRO A 175 -3.48 17.77 19.15
CA PRO A 175 -4.73 18.47 18.84
C PRO A 175 -4.51 19.63 17.86
N GLY A 176 -5.36 19.78 16.84
CA GLY A 176 -5.18 20.78 15.77
C GLY A 176 -4.48 20.28 14.50
N SER A 177 -4.31 18.97 14.35
CA SER A 177 -3.82 18.35 13.11
C SER A 177 -4.89 18.45 12.02
N GLU A 178 -4.63 19.27 11.00
CA GLU A 178 -5.60 19.59 9.97
C GLU A 178 -5.36 18.75 8.71
N ILE A 179 -6.44 18.17 8.18
CA ILE A 179 -6.44 17.54 6.85
C ILE A 179 -7.00 18.53 5.84
N GLN A 180 -6.24 18.72 4.77
CA GLN A 180 -6.66 19.45 3.59
C GLN A 180 -6.74 18.51 2.39
N ILE A 181 -7.68 18.78 1.48
CA ILE A 181 -7.86 17.96 0.28
C ILE A 181 -7.64 18.82 -0.97
N ALA A 182 -6.59 18.49 -1.71
CA ALA A 182 -6.33 19.02 -3.04
C ALA A 182 -7.20 18.30 -4.07
N ASP A 183 -8.17 19.01 -4.66
CA ASP A 183 -9.13 18.42 -5.59
C ASP A 183 -9.27 19.22 -6.89
N ALA A 184 -8.94 18.59 -8.02
CA ALA A 184 -9.16 19.16 -9.34
C ALA A 184 -9.39 18.10 -10.44
N MET A 185 -9.98 18.55 -11.54
CA MET A 185 -10.20 17.71 -12.74
C MET A 185 -8.91 17.25 -13.44
N ARG A 186 -7.80 17.95 -13.24
CA ARG A 186 -6.52 17.68 -13.94
C ARG A 186 -5.41 17.53 -12.93
N ALA A 187 -4.56 16.51 -13.11
CA ALA A 187 -3.42 16.22 -12.25
C ALA A 187 -2.52 17.44 -12.01
N GLY A 188 -2.22 18.22 -13.06
CA GLY A 188 -1.41 19.44 -12.92
C GLY A 188 -2.03 20.53 -12.04
N ASN A 189 -3.36 20.60 -11.93
CA ASN A 189 -4.01 21.54 -11.01
C ASN A 189 -4.03 20.99 -9.57
N VAL A 190 -4.17 19.67 -9.41
CA VAL A 190 -4.00 19.03 -8.09
C VAL A 190 -2.58 19.28 -7.58
N LEU A 191 -1.56 19.08 -8.42
CA LEU A 191 -0.17 19.28 -8.03
C LEU A 191 0.12 20.73 -7.58
N LYS A 192 -0.45 21.73 -8.26
CA LYS A 192 -0.32 23.14 -7.83
C LYS A 192 -0.83 23.35 -6.40
N HIS A 193 -1.97 22.75 -6.06
CA HIS A 193 -2.53 22.89 -4.72
C HIS A 193 -1.75 22.06 -3.69
N VAL A 194 -1.28 20.88 -4.07
CA VAL A 194 -0.35 20.08 -3.26
C VAL A 194 0.92 20.88 -2.94
N ASP A 195 1.49 21.59 -3.93
CA ASP A 195 2.67 22.44 -3.73
C ASP A 195 2.38 23.64 -2.81
N GLU A 196 1.19 24.23 -2.92
CA GLU A 196 0.74 25.32 -2.03
C GLU A 196 0.60 24.84 -0.58
N LEU A 197 0.04 23.66 -0.37
CA LEU A 197 -0.10 23.02 0.93
C LEU A 197 1.27 22.58 1.49
N ALA A 198 2.16 22.05 0.66
CA ALA A 198 3.51 21.67 1.06
C ALA A 198 4.31 22.88 1.59
N LYS A 199 4.18 24.04 0.92
CA LYS A 199 4.77 25.32 1.39
C LYS A 199 4.19 25.78 2.72
N GLN A 200 2.96 25.39 3.02
CA GLN A 200 2.30 25.67 4.29
C GLN A 200 2.56 24.58 5.33
N GLY A 201 3.42 23.60 5.08
CA GLY A 201 3.77 22.57 6.07
C GLY A 201 2.75 21.44 6.17
N TYR A 202 2.11 21.10 5.06
CA TYR A 202 1.35 19.87 4.91
C TYR A 202 2.17 18.83 4.14
N ARG A 203 1.91 17.55 4.40
CA ARG A 203 2.52 16.41 3.71
C ARG A 203 1.46 15.51 3.09
N PHE A 204 1.80 14.85 2.00
CA PHE A 204 0.98 13.80 1.41
C PHE A 204 0.55 12.78 2.47
N LEU A 205 -0.74 12.44 2.44
CA LEU A 205 -1.34 11.43 3.30
C LEU A 205 -1.90 10.27 2.46
N ALA A 206 -2.75 10.55 1.48
CA ALA A 206 -3.36 9.53 0.63
C ALA A 206 -3.95 10.13 -0.66
N SER A 207 -4.18 9.31 -1.69
CA SER A 207 -4.85 9.70 -2.94
C SER A 207 -6.18 8.99 -3.11
N HIS A 208 -7.17 9.71 -3.66
CA HIS A 208 -8.54 9.22 -3.85
C HIS A 208 -9.21 9.80 -5.09
N ASP A 209 -10.32 9.19 -5.48
CA ASP A 209 -11.18 9.72 -6.53
C ASP A 209 -11.90 11.00 -6.07
N SER A 210 -11.92 12.01 -6.94
CA SER A 210 -12.61 13.29 -6.72
C SER A 210 -14.13 13.20 -6.73
N ASN A 211 -14.76 14.32 -6.37
CA ASN A 211 -16.20 14.63 -6.46
C ASN A 211 -16.58 15.17 -7.83
N LYS A 212 -15.60 15.74 -8.53
CA LYS A 212 -15.76 16.33 -9.85
C LYS A 212 -15.58 15.17 -10.82
N GLY A 213 -16.66 14.58 -11.33
CA GLY A 213 -16.66 13.29 -12.04
C GLY A 213 -15.44 13.04 -12.94
N GLY A 214 -14.57 12.11 -12.54
CA GLY A 214 -13.30 11.78 -13.23
C GLY A 214 -12.08 12.61 -12.82
N GLY A 215 -12.23 13.51 -11.84
CA GLY A 215 -11.17 14.29 -11.24
C GLY A 215 -10.38 13.51 -10.20
N ILE A 216 -9.38 14.18 -9.65
CA ILE A 216 -8.36 13.61 -8.78
C ILE A 216 -8.35 14.36 -7.45
N ALA A 217 -8.30 13.62 -6.33
CA ALA A 217 -8.17 14.18 -4.99
C ALA A 217 -6.92 13.64 -4.27
N VAL A 218 -6.20 14.51 -3.57
CA VAL A 218 -5.06 14.16 -2.71
C VAL A 218 -5.31 14.74 -1.34
N MET A 219 -5.30 13.89 -0.31
CA MET A 219 -5.35 14.31 1.08
C MET A 219 -3.95 14.62 1.57
N MET A 220 -3.83 15.72 2.31
CA MET A 220 -2.60 16.15 2.94
C MET A 220 -2.84 16.44 4.40
N GLU A 221 -1.91 16.02 5.25
CA GLU A 221 -1.94 16.24 6.68
C GLU A 221 -0.97 17.35 7.08
N LYS A 222 -1.37 18.19 8.03
CA LYS A 222 -0.46 19.17 8.63
C LYS A 222 0.62 18.43 9.44
N CYS A 223 1.90 18.73 9.17
CA CYS A 223 2.99 18.17 9.95
C CYS A 223 2.97 18.67 11.41
N VAL A 224 3.31 17.79 12.35
CA VAL A 224 3.46 18.13 13.78
C VAL A 224 4.59 19.13 13.99
N GLU A 225 5.76 18.79 13.45
CA GLU A 225 6.89 19.69 13.34
C GLU A 225 6.72 20.47 12.05
N ASP A 226 6.95 21.79 12.09
CA ASP A 226 6.82 22.63 10.91
C ASP A 226 7.68 22.08 9.76
N CYS A 227 7.01 21.60 8.72
CA CYS A 227 7.62 21.05 7.52
C CYS A 227 7.41 21.97 6.31
N SER A 228 7.12 23.26 6.56
CA SER A 228 6.85 24.25 5.51
C SER A 228 7.99 24.30 4.48
N GLY A 229 7.66 23.94 3.24
CA GLY A 229 8.63 23.92 2.12
C GLY A 229 9.62 22.75 2.15
N ARG A 230 9.49 21.81 3.09
CA ARG A 230 10.36 20.63 3.20
C ARG A 230 10.12 19.62 2.07
N TYR A 231 8.85 19.39 1.75
CA TYR A 231 8.45 18.39 0.77
C TYR A 231 8.18 19.01 -0.60
N GLU A 232 8.73 18.39 -1.63
CA GLU A 232 8.43 18.70 -3.02
C GLU A 232 7.76 17.52 -3.70
N TYR A 233 6.79 17.80 -4.57
CA TYR A 233 6.02 16.78 -5.26
C TYR A 233 6.20 16.88 -6.77
N ARG A 234 6.24 15.71 -7.42
CA ARG A 234 6.16 15.59 -8.87
C ARG A 234 5.12 14.53 -9.21
N TYR A 235 4.53 14.62 -10.39
CA TYR A 235 3.73 13.53 -10.93
C TYR A 235 4.46 12.90 -12.12
N PHE A 236 4.25 11.60 -12.32
CA PHE A 236 4.64 10.93 -13.56
C PHE A 236 3.42 10.28 -14.21
N ASP A 237 3.51 10.02 -15.52
CA ASP A 237 2.44 9.39 -16.29
C ASP A 237 2.91 8.02 -16.78
N ALA A 238 2.12 6.99 -16.48
CA ALA A 238 2.48 5.60 -16.76
C ALA A 238 1.93 5.17 -18.12
N LYS A 239 2.74 5.29 -19.19
CA LYS A 239 2.32 4.89 -20.54
C LYS A 239 2.82 3.52 -20.95
N ASP A 240 4.08 3.21 -20.65
CA ASP A 240 4.68 1.90 -20.90
C ASP A 240 5.83 1.64 -19.92
N ALA A 241 6.19 0.36 -19.75
CA ALA A 241 7.20 -0.06 -18.77
C ALA A 241 8.56 0.64 -18.97
N ALA A 242 9.00 0.82 -20.22
CA ALA A 242 10.30 1.41 -20.50
C ALA A 242 10.32 2.91 -20.20
N GLN A 243 9.24 3.62 -20.50
CA GLN A 243 9.08 5.02 -20.12
C GLN A 243 8.96 5.19 -18.60
N ILE A 244 8.15 4.36 -17.92
CA ILE A 244 8.02 4.41 -16.46
C ILE A 244 9.40 4.25 -15.82
N GLU A 245 10.16 3.23 -16.22
CA GLU A 245 11.49 2.99 -15.65
C GLU A 245 12.45 4.17 -15.88
N ARG A 246 12.50 4.72 -17.10
CA ARG A 246 13.36 5.88 -17.41
C ARG A 246 12.98 7.13 -16.61
N ASP A 247 11.69 7.45 -16.55
CA ASP A 247 11.19 8.65 -15.88
C ASP A 247 11.39 8.55 -14.36
N LEU A 248 11.06 7.39 -13.78
CA LEU A 248 11.31 7.13 -12.36
C LEU A 248 12.80 7.15 -12.04
N HIS A 249 13.65 6.55 -12.88
CA HIS A 249 15.10 6.60 -12.67
C HIS A 249 15.65 8.04 -12.73
N SER A 250 15.18 8.84 -13.69
CA SER A 250 15.55 10.26 -13.77
C SER A 250 15.14 11.03 -12.51
N HIS A 251 13.91 10.82 -12.01
CA HIS A 251 13.42 11.48 -10.80
C HIS A 251 14.07 10.95 -9.52
N GLY A 252 14.36 9.65 -9.45
CA GLY A 252 15.07 9.03 -8.35
C GLY A 252 16.49 9.57 -8.17
N ASN A 253 17.17 9.92 -9.26
CA ASN A 253 18.47 10.61 -9.22
C ASN A 253 18.36 12.05 -8.69
N ASP A 254 17.21 12.71 -8.86
CA ASP A 254 16.91 14.03 -8.28
C ASP A 254 16.45 13.93 -6.80
N GLY A 255 16.36 12.72 -6.25
CA GLY A 255 15.93 12.42 -4.88
C GLY A 255 14.43 12.29 -4.68
N PHE A 256 13.66 12.18 -5.76
CA PHE A 256 12.22 11.91 -5.67
C PHE A 256 11.95 10.43 -5.48
N ARG A 257 11.19 10.12 -4.43
CA ARG A 257 10.72 8.78 -4.09
C ARG A 257 9.30 8.57 -4.57
N VAL A 258 8.99 7.39 -5.10
CA VAL A 258 7.59 7.01 -5.40
C VAL A 258 6.76 6.93 -4.11
N LEU A 259 5.55 7.48 -4.14
CA LEU A 259 4.53 7.28 -3.11
C LEU A 259 3.65 6.08 -3.48
N PRO A 260 3.79 4.90 -2.83
CA PRO A 260 3.14 3.66 -3.27
C PRO A 260 1.61 3.75 -3.40
N ASP A 261 0.95 4.41 -2.44
CA ASP A 261 -0.51 4.58 -2.43
C ASP A 261 -1.05 5.30 -3.68
N THR A 262 -0.19 6.03 -4.38
CA THR A 262 -0.54 6.77 -5.60
C THR A 262 -0.31 5.99 -6.89
N LEU A 263 0.27 4.79 -6.83
CA LEU A 263 0.46 3.95 -8.01
C LEU A 263 -0.87 3.35 -8.49
N THR A 264 -1.79 3.08 -7.56
CA THR A 264 -3.11 2.50 -7.88
C THR A 264 -4.14 3.54 -8.30
N VAL A 265 -4.00 4.79 -7.83
CA VAL A 265 -4.93 5.90 -8.10
C VAL A 265 -4.16 7.13 -8.56
N ARG A 266 -4.53 7.68 -9.72
CA ARG A 266 -3.92 8.92 -10.23
C ARG A 266 -4.22 10.10 -9.28
N PRO A 267 -3.27 11.05 -9.11
CA PRO A 267 -2.04 11.18 -9.88
C PRO A 267 -0.93 10.28 -9.30
N HIS A 268 -0.09 9.68 -10.14
CA HIS A 268 1.06 8.93 -9.61
C HIS A 268 2.10 9.95 -9.13
N LEU A 269 2.27 10.07 -7.82
CA LEU A 269 3.08 11.10 -7.18
C LEU A 269 4.43 10.55 -6.74
N LEU A 270 5.40 11.45 -6.78
CA LEU A 270 6.72 11.30 -6.22
C LEU A 270 6.92 12.41 -5.17
N GLU A 271 7.58 12.08 -4.07
CA GLU A 271 7.91 13.01 -2.98
C GLU A 271 9.42 13.11 -2.83
N ARG A 272 9.94 14.33 -2.69
CA ARG A 272 11.31 14.59 -2.26
C ARG A 272 11.28 15.30 -0.92
N ASP A 273 12.00 14.75 0.05
CA ASP A 273 12.30 15.41 1.31
C ASP A 273 13.61 16.19 1.15
N THR A 274 13.52 17.53 1.12
CA THR A 274 14.68 18.40 0.86
C THR A 274 15.72 18.40 1.98
N HIS A 275 15.38 17.89 3.18
CA HIS A 275 16.34 17.77 4.28
C HIS A 275 17.32 16.61 4.12
N PHE A 276 16.98 15.61 3.31
CA PHE A 276 17.83 14.43 3.11
C PHE A 276 18.32 14.36 1.67
N LYS A 277 19.61 14.08 1.52
CA LYS A 277 20.18 13.71 0.23
C LYS A 277 20.05 12.20 0.06
N ARG A 278 18.98 11.80 -0.61
CA ARG A 278 18.70 10.41 -0.99
C ARG A 278 18.60 10.30 -2.49
N THR A 279 18.92 9.13 -3.00
CA THR A 279 18.71 8.76 -4.40
C THR A 279 18.07 7.39 -4.48
N PHE A 280 17.26 7.19 -5.50
CA PHE A 280 16.50 5.97 -5.72
C PHE A 280 16.73 5.44 -7.13
N THR A 281 16.84 4.13 -7.25
CA THR A 281 16.86 3.43 -8.53
C THR A 281 15.61 2.56 -8.63
N TYR A 282 15.00 2.57 -9.80
CA TYR A 282 13.74 1.88 -10.06
C TYR A 282 13.92 0.79 -11.12
N ARG A 283 13.10 -0.25 -10.99
CA ARG A 283 12.93 -1.31 -12.00
C ARG A 283 11.44 -1.56 -12.21
N VAL A 284 11.03 -1.81 -13.44
CA VAL A 284 9.64 -2.09 -13.78
C VAL A 284 9.51 -3.50 -14.33
N LEU A 285 8.69 -4.33 -13.67
CA LEU A 285 8.37 -5.69 -14.14
C LEU A 285 7.02 -5.69 -14.85
N ALA A 286 7.06 -5.98 -16.15
CA ALA A 286 5.89 -6.12 -17.02
C ALA A 286 5.66 -7.61 -17.33
N SER A 287 5.07 -8.35 -16.39
CA SER A 287 4.76 -9.78 -16.61
C SER A 287 3.27 -9.99 -16.86
N LYS A 288 2.96 -10.91 -17.78
CA LYS A 288 1.60 -11.45 -17.99
C LYS A 288 1.38 -12.80 -17.32
N ASP A 289 2.43 -13.33 -16.68
CA ASP A 289 2.46 -14.65 -16.06
C ASP A 289 2.97 -14.57 -14.61
N ALA A 290 2.33 -15.32 -13.72
CA ALA A 290 2.64 -15.28 -12.29
C ALA A 290 4.02 -15.86 -11.99
N ALA A 291 4.42 -16.96 -12.65
CA ALA A 291 5.72 -17.60 -12.43
C ALA A 291 6.87 -16.74 -12.94
N GLN A 292 6.71 -16.11 -14.11
CA GLN A 292 7.68 -15.14 -14.63
C GLN A 292 7.81 -13.91 -13.71
N LEU A 293 6.68 -13.43 -13.15
CA LEU A 293 6.72 -12.31 -12.20
C LEU A 293 7.42 -12.71 -10.90
N GLU A 294 7.13 -13.90 -10.37
CA GLU A 294 7.79 -14.43 -9.17
C GLU A 294 9.30 -14.57 -9.37
N GLN A 295 9.72 -15.14 -10.50
CA GLN A 295 11.13 -15.27 -10.85
C GLN A 295 11.81 -13.90 -10.97
N GLY A 296 11.20 -12.96 -11.70
CA GLY A 296 11.73 -11.61 -11.88
C GLY A 296 11.82 -10.82 -10.57
N LEU A 297 10.82 -10.94 -9.70
CA LEU A 297 10.78 -10.28 -8.41
C LEU A 297 11.85 -10.84 -7.45
N ASN A 298 11.96 -12.16 -7.34
CA ASN A 298 12.99 -12.77 -6.49
C ASN A 298 14.41 -12.51 -7.03
N ALA A 299 14.60 -12.42 -8.35
CA ALA A 299 15.89 -12.01 -8.93
C ALA A 299 16.22 -10.55 -8.60
N ALA A 300 15.27 -9.63 -8.73
CA ALA A 300 15.46 -8.22 -8.38
C ALA A 300 15.72 -8.02 -6.88
N ASP A 301 15.15 -8.85 -6.02
CA ASP A 301 15.44 -8.85 -4.58
C ASP A 301 16.91 -9.16 -4.27
N GLN A 302 17.53 -10.09 -5.00
CA GLN A 302 18.96 -10.39 -4.86
C GLN A 302 19.84 -9.18 -5.23
N GLU A 303 19.32 -8.26 -6.03
CA GLU A 303 19.97 -7.00 -6.37
C GLU A 303 19.63 -5.85 -5.39
N GLY A 304 18.78 -6.11 -4.37
CA GLY A 304 18.37 -5.17 -3.34
C GLY A 304 17.13 -4.34 -3.68
N TYR A 305 16.35 -4.72 -4.68
CA TYR A 305 15.08 -4.06 -4.99
C TYR A 305 13.94 -4.59 -4.10
N THR A 306 13.03 -3.71 -3.75
CA THR A 306 11.79 -4.03 -3.01
C THR A 306 10.58 -3.64 -3.85
N PRO A 307 9.51 -4.46 -3.86
CA PRO A 307 8.29 -4.11 -4.59
C PRO A 307 7.53 -3.00 -3.88
N LEU A 308 7.05 -2.01 -4.65
CA LEU A 308 6.21 -0.93 -4.16
C LEU A 308 4.72 -1.24 -4.38
N ASP A 309 4.27 -1.18 -5.63
CA ASP A 309 2.91 -1.56 -6.04
C ASP A 309 2.86 -1.67 -7.58
N PHE A 310 1.71 -2.08 -8.12
CA PHE A 310 1.38 -1.96 -9.52
C PHE A 310 0.97 -0.53 -9.87
N VAL A 311 1.61 0.03 -10.88
CA VAL A 311 1.09 1.21 -11.57
C VAL A 311 0.18 0.78 -12.72
N TRP A 312 -1.03 1.33 -12.74
CA TRP A 312 -2.04 0.98 -13.73
C TRP A 312 -2.05 1.95 -14.90
N ARG A 313 -1.98 1.38 -16.10
CA ARG A 313 -2.30 2.07 -17.35
C ARG A 313 -3.70 1.68 -17.77
N VAL A 314 -4.56 2.68 -17.93
CA VAL A 314 -5.92 2.50 -18.49
C VAL A 314 -5.94 3.03 -19.92
N GLY A 315 -5.82 2.12 -20.89
CA GLY A 315 -6.04 2.36 -22.32
C GLY A 315 -7.23 1.55 -22.83
N TRP A 316 -7.10 0.91 -23.99
CA TRP A 316 -8.08 -0.09 -24.48
C TRP A 316 -8.11 -1.37 -23.64
N THR A 317 -6.99 -1.68 -22.97
CA THR A 317 -6.86 -2.72 -21.95
C THR A 317 -6.21 -2.13 -20.71
N ALA A 318 -6.59 -2.63 -19.52
CA ALA A 318 -5.89 -2.30 -18.30
C ALA A 318 -4.59 -3.12 -18.22
N GLU A 319 -3.45 -2.46 -18.11
CA GLU A 319 -2.14 -3.08 -17.93
C GLU A 319 -1.54 -2.61 -16.60
N GLY A 320 -1.12 -3.55 -15.76
CA GLY A 320 -0.44 -3.26 -14.50
C GLY A 320 1.06 -3.54 -14.62
N PHE A 321 1.89 -2.59 -14.20
CA PHE A 321 3.34 -2.73 -14.16
C PHE A 321 3.83 -2.70 -12.71
N LEU A 322 4.53 -3.74 -12.26
CA LEU A 322 5.05 -3.76 -10.89
C LEU A 322 6.28 -2.87 -10.80
N VAL A 323 6.21 -1.84 -9.97
CA VAL A 323 7.33 -0.92 -9.70
C VAL A 323 8.14 -1.45 -8.52
N LEU A 324 9.46 -1.54 -8.71
CA LEU A 324 10.42 -1.90 -7.67
C LEU A 324 11.35 -0.72 -7.38
N GLU A 325 11.74 -0.56 -6.12
CA GLU A 325 12.61 0.51 -5.63
C GLU A 325 13.84 -0.05 -4.91
N LYS A 326 14.98 0.60 -5.14
CA LYS A 326 16.23 0.42 -4.39
C LYS A 326 16.77 1.79 -3.99
N GLU A 327 16.91 2.04 -2.69
CA GLU A 327 17.59 3.23 -2.16
C GLU A 327 19.12 3.07 -2.35
N THR A 328 19.77 4.07 -2.94
CA THR A 328 21.19 3.95 -3.37
C THR A 328 22.16 4.80 -2.58
N THR A 329 21.73 5.85 -1.87
CA THR A 329 22.63 6.66 -1.04
C THR A 329 21.86 7.34 0.09
N VAL A 330 22.36 7.23 1.32
CA VAL A 330 21.94 8.07 2.47
C VAL A 330 23.16 8.85 2.91
N SER A 331 23.22 10.14 2.59
CA SER A 331 24.16 11.05 3.26
C SER A 331 23.35 11.97 4.18
N PRO A 332 23.74 12.15 5.46
CA PRO A 332 23.18 13.21 6.28
C PRO A 332 23.36 14.54 5.55
N GLY A 333 22.29 15.31 5.39
CA GLY A 333 22.40 16.69 4.92
C GLY A 333 23.31 17.47 5.86
N GLN A 334 24.28 18.20 5.30
CA GLN A 334 25.16 19.10 6.06
C GLN A 334 24.40 20.29 6.60
#